data_AF-A0A655FN21-F1
#
_entry.id   AF-A0A655FN21-F1
#
_cell.length_a   1.000
_cell.length_b   1.000
_cell.length_c   1.000
_cell.angle_alpha   90.00
_cell.angle_beta   90.00
_cell.angle_gamma   90.00
#
_symmetry.space_group_name_H-M   'P 1'
#
loop_
_entity.id
_entity.type
_entity.pdbx_description
1 polymer ?
#
loop_
_entity_poly.entity_id
_entity_poly.type
_entity_poly.pdbx_seq_one_letter_code
_entity_poly.pdbx_strand_id
1 'polypeptide(L)'
;MVGKAPGQRIPRTVDEAEFAVRAVLAQQVSTKAASTHAGRLVAAYGRPVHDRHGALTHTFPSIEQLAEIDPGHLAVPKARQRTINALVASLADKSLVLDAGCDWQRARGQLLALPGVGPWTAEVIAMRGLGDPDAFPASDLGLRLAAKKLGLPAQRRALTVHSARWRPWRSYATQHLWTTLEHPVNQWPPQEKIA
;
A
#
# COMPACT_ATOMS: atom_id res chain seq x y z
N MET A 1 1.30 -23.52 7.79
CA MET A 1 1.60 -22.08 7.68
C MET A 1 0.75 -21.27 8.63
N VAL A 2 -0.59 -21.33 8.53
CA VAL A 2 -1.51 -20.61 9.43
C VAL A 2 -1.27 -20.97 10.91
N GLY A 3 -1.16 -22.26 11.24
CA GLY A 3 -0.88 -22.69 12.62
C GLY A 3 0.44 -22.21 13.24
N LYS A 4 1.39 -21.68 12.43
CA LYS A 4 2.63 -21.07 12.95
C LYS A 4 2.42 -19.62 13.42
N ALA A 5 1.36 -18.96 12.96
CA ALA A 5 1.05 -17.56 13.29
C ALA A 5 -0.48 -17.33 13.28
N PRO A 6 -1.24 -17.96 14.20
CA PRO A 6 -2.71 -17.86 14.21
C PRO A 6 -3.23 -16.45 14.48
N GLY A 7 -2.42 -15.58 15.10
CA GLY A 7 -2.74 -14.18 15.36
C GLY A 7 -2.43 -13.21 14.22
N GLN A 8 -2.02 -13.70 13.04
CA GLN A 8 -1.65 -12.84 11.91
C GLN A 8 -2.82 -11.91 11.52
N ARG A 9 -2.53 -10.61 11.43
CA ARG A 9 -3.47 -9.59 10.95
C ARG A 9 -2.97 -8.98 9.64
N ILE A 10 -3.86 -8.26 8.98
CA ILE A 10 -3.53 -7.35 7.88
C ILE A 10 -3.29 -5.98 8.52
N PRO A 11 -2.04 -5.49 8.63
CA PRO A 11 -1.79 -4.11 9.01
C PRO A 11 -2.59 -3.15 8.10
N ARG A 12 -3.38 -2.30 8.72
CA ARG A 12 -4.21 -1.27 8.07
C ARG A 12 -3.54 0.09 8.16
N THR A 13 -4.22 1.07 7.60
CA THR A 13 -3.90 2.50 7.73
C THR A 13 -4.90 3.17 8.67
N VAL A 14 -4.54 4.35 9.16
CA VAL A 14 -5.45 5.25 9.89
C VAL A 14 -6.18 6.22 8.96
N ASP A 15 -5.68 6.38 7.73
CA ASP A 15 -6.25 7.23 6.69
C ASP A 15 -6.02 6.60 5.31
N GLU A 16 -7.12 6.38 4.57
CA GLU A 16 -7.13 5.68 3.28
C GLU A 16 -6.52 6.53 2.16
N ALA A 17 -6.69 7.84 2.21
CA ALA A 17 -6.20 8.79 1.22
C ALA A 17 -4.67 8.93 1.30
N GLU A 18 -4.13 9.12 2.51
CA GLU A 18 -2.71 9.04 2.82
C GLU A 18 -2.13 7.71 2.32
N PHE A 19 -2.79 6.59 2.64
CA PHE A 19 -2.30 5.28 2.21
C PHE A 19 -2.24 5.17 0.68
N ALA A 20 -3.25 5.66 -0.04
CA ALA A 20 -3.25 5.67 -1.49
C ALA A 20 -2.08 6.48 -2.07
N VAL A 21 -1.80 7.67 -1.52
CA VAL A 21 -0.65 8.48 -1.92
C VAL A 21 0.67 7.74 -1.64
N ARG A 22 0.82 7.14 -0.46
CA ARG A 22 2.00 6.35 -0.09
C ARG A 22 2.17 5.11 -0.98
N ALA A 23 1.08 4.45 -1.37
CA ALA A 23 1.10 3.31 -2.28
C ALA A 23 1.60 3.71 -3.68
N VAL A 24 1.19 4.88 -4.19
CA VAL A 24 1.71 5.42 -5.46
C VAL A 24 3.19 5.80 -5.33
N LEU A 25 3.59 6.47 -4.24
CA LEU A 25 5.01 6.80 -3.98
C LEU A 25 5.90 5.55 -3.92
N ALA A 26 5.38 4.43 -3.43
CA ALA A 26 6.09 3.16 -3.28
C ALA A 26 6.19 2.33 -4.57
N GLN A 27 5.55 2.73 -5.67
CA GLN A 27 5.57 1.97 -6.91
C GLN A 27 7.01 1.74 -7.41
N GLN A 28 7.35 0.49 -7.73
CA GLN A 28 8.63 0.12 -8.38
C GLN A 28 9.90 0.56 -7.62
N VAL A 29 9.81 0.82 -6.31
CA VAL A 29 10.96 1.18 -5.47
C VAL A 29 11.03 0.30 -4.23
N SER A 30 12.16 0.33 -3.52
CA SER A 30 12.30 -0.37 -2.24
C SER A 30 11.45 0.28 -1.14
N THR A 31 11.14 -0.48 -0.08
CA THR A 31 10.44 0.04 1.11
C THR A 31 11.18 1.21 1.77
N LYS A 32 12.53 1.17 1.78
CA LYS A 32 13.37 2.26 2.27
C LYS A 32 13.23 3.52 1.40
N ALA A 33 13.29 3.38 0.07
CA ALA A 33 13.12 4.52 -0.83
C ALA A 33 11.70 5.12 -0.74
N ALA A 34 10.67 4.28 -0.67
CA ALA A 34 9.29 4.72 -0.45
C ALA A 34 9.15 5.54 0.85
N SER A 35 9.76 5.06 1.94
CA SER A 35 9.76 5.76 3.23
C SER A 35 10.47 7.11 3.14
N THR A 36 11.59 7.19 2.42
CA THR A 36 12.29 8.46 2.17
C THR A 36 11.43 9.45 1.38
N HIS A 37 10.75 8.99 0.32
CA HIS A 37 9.88 9.86 -0.47
C HIS A 37 8.70 10.41 0.36
N ALA A 38 8.04 9.55 1.14
CA ALA A 38 6.97 9.97 2.04
C ALA A 38 7.48 10.93 3.11
N GLY A 39 8.65 10.67 3.71
CA GLY A 39 9.25 11.55 4.71
C GLY A 39 9.58 12.94 4.16
N ARG A 40 10.09 13.04 2.93
CA ARG A 40 10.35 14.34 2.29
C ARG A 40 9.06 15.11 2.00
N LEU A 41 8.01 14.43 1.53
CA LEU A 41 6.70 15.04 1.32
C LEU A 41 6.16 15.62 2.64
N VAL A 42 6.18 14.83 3.71
CA VAL A 42 5.69 15.23 5.03
C VAL A 42 6.53 16.37 5.63
N ALA A 43 7.85 16.34 5.50
CA ALA A 43 8.70 17.41 6.00
C ALA A 43 8.52 18.74 5.25
N ALA A 44 8.18 18.69 3.96
CA ALA A 44 8.00 19.89 3.14
C ALA A 44 6.58 20.48 3.23
N TYR A 45 5.55 19.63 3.38
CA TYR A 45 4.15 20.04 3.22
C TYR A 45 3.24 19.61 4.38
N GLY A 46 3.73 18.80 5.32
CA GLY A 46 2.98 18.37 6.48
C GLY A 46 2.80 19.50 7.47
N ARG A 47 1.74 19.43 8.28
CA ARG A 47 1.51 20.41 9.34
C ARG A 47 2.34 20.03 10.57
N PRO A 48 3.21 20.92 11.09
CA PRO A 48 3.96 20.65 12.32
C PRO A 48 3.04 20.36 13.50
N VAL A 49 3.45 19.44 14.37
CA VAL A 49 2.74 19.14 15.61
C VAL A 49 3.68 19.18 16.80
N HIS A 50 3.14 19.61 17.94
CA HIS A 50 3.85 19.54 19.20
C HIS A 50 3.58 18.18 19.86
N ASP A 51 4.54 17.27 19.77
CA ASP A 51 4.52 16.00 20.50
C ASP A 51 5.43 16.08 21.73
N ARG A 52 4.84 15.99 22.92
CA ARG A 52 5.56 16.03 24.20
C ARG A 52 6.60 14.91 24.35
N HIS A 53 6.45 13.80 23.63
CA HIS A 53 7.39 12.67 23.65
C HIS A 53 8.38 12.68 22.46
N GLY A 54 8.26 13.67 21.56
CA GLY A 54 9.27 14.00 20.55
C GLY A 54 9.37 13.07 19.34
N ALA A 55 8.43 12.14 19.13
CA ALA A 55 8.50 11.18 18.03
C ALA A 55 7.74 11.66 16.78
N LEU A 56 6.61 12.34 16.97
CA LEU A 56 5.78 12.86 15.88
C LEU A 56 6.10 14.33 15.61
N THR A 57 6.59 14.63 14.41
CA THR A 57 6.99 16.01 14.04
C THR A 57 5.94 16.71 13.20
N HIS A 58 5.24 15.98 12.31
CA HIS A 58 4.27 16.53 11.37
C HIS A 58 3.11 15.55 11.17
N THR A 59 1.92 16.07 10.85
CA THR A 59 0.86 15.26 10.21
C THR A 59 1.15 15.09 8.73
N PHE A 60 0.60 14.06 8.11
CA PHE A 60 0.57 13.95 6.66
C PHE A 60 -0.21 15.15 6.06
N PRO A 61 0.18 15.68 4.88
CA PRO A 61 -0.55 16.75 4.24
C PRO A 61 -1.96 16.28 3.84
N SER A 62 -2.97 17.11 4.08
CA SER A 62 -4.34 16.85 3.61
C SER A 62 -4.42 16.82 2.09
N ILE A 63 -5.50 16.24 1.54
CA ILE A 63 -5.72 16.20 0.09
C ILE A 63 -5.81 17.61 -0.50
N GLU A 64 -6.43 18.54 0.23
CA GLU A 64 -6.52 19.95 -0.16
C GLU A 64 -5.13 20.58 -0.26
N GLN A 65 -4.27 20.36 0.75
CA GLN A 65 -2.88 20.83 0.71
C GLN A 65 -2.09 20.19 -0.43
N LEU A 66 -2.26 18.89 -0.67
CA LEU A 66 -1.59 18.19 -1.77
C LEU A 66 -2.07 18.68 -3.14
N ALA A 67 -3.30 19.17 -3.27
CA ALA A 67 -3.82 19.70 -4.53
C ALA A 67 -3.14 21.03 -4.93
N GLU A 68 -2.58 21.74 -3.95
CA GLU A 68 -1.92 23.03 -4.15
C GLU A 68 -0.40 22.92 -4.40
N ILE A 69 0.21 21.75 -4.19
CA ILE A 69 1.67 21.61 -4.34
C ILE A 69 2.07 21.55 -5.82
N ASP A 70 3.23 22.14 -6.14
CA ASP A 70 3.89 21.88 -7.43
C ASP A 70 4.41 20.43 -7.47
N PRO A 71 3.89 19.58 -8.37
CA PRO A 71 4.32 18.18 -8.52
C PRO A 71 5.80 18.03 -8.86
N GLY A 72 6.42 19.07 -9.45
CA GLY A 72 7.84 19.13 -9.77
C GLY A 72 8.74 19.04 -8.54
N HIS A 73 8.23 19.39 -7.36
CA HIS A 73 8.97 19.26 -6.10
C HIS A 73 9.04 17.82 -5.58
N LEU A 74 8.19 16.92 -6.10
CA LEU A 74 8.25 15.51 -5.76
C LEU A 74 9.44 14.87 -6.48
N ALA A 75 10.44 14.43 -5.71
CA ALA A 75 11.62 13.72 -6.18
C ALA A 75 11.33 12.28 -6.66
N VAL A 76 10.42 12.14 -7.63
CA VAL A 76 9.98 10.89 -8.28
C VAL A 76 9.88 11.11 -9.80
N PRO A 77 9.85 10.04 -10.63
CA PRO A 77 9.74 10.20 -12.08
C PRO A 77 8.48 10.97 -12.50
N LYS A 78 8.54 11.71 -13.62
CA LYS A 78 7.40 12.49 -14.18
C LYS A 78 6.11 11.67 -14.32
N ALA A 79 6.22 10.39 -14.69
CA ALA A 79 5.07 9.51 -14.79
C ALA A 79 4.35 9.34 -13.43
N ARG A 80 5.11 9.23 -12.34
CA ARG A 80 4.56 9.11 -10.98
C ARG A 80 4.03 10.43 -10.45
N GLN A 81 4.67 11.56 -10.79
CA GLN A 81 4.11 12.89 -10.51
C GLN A 81 2.71 13.01 -11.14
N ARG A 82 2.54 12.62 -12.42
CA ARG A 82 1.22 12.60 -13.07
C ARG A 82 0.21 11.70 -12.35
N THR A 83 0.63 10.51 -11.90
CA THR A 83 -0.25 9.61 -11.13
C THR A 83 -0.68 10.22 -9.79
N ILE A 84 0.25 10.84 -9.06
CA ILE A 84 -0.05 11.49 -7.78
C ILE A 84 -1.04 12.65 -7.99
N ASN A 85 -0.82 13.48 -8.99
CA ASN A 85 -1.73 14.60 -9.28
C ASN A 85 -3.13 14.13 -9.64
N ALA A 86 -3.23 13.10 -10.51
CA ALA A 86 -4.53 12.55 -10.89
C ALA A 86 -5.25 11.94 -9.69
N LEU A 87 -4.52 11.23 -8.82
CA LEU A 87 -5.05 10.68 -7.58
C LEU A 87 -5.55 11.78 -6.63
N VAL A 88 -4.72 12.78 -6.35
CA VAL A 88 -5.04 13.90 -5.45
C VAL A 88 -6.23 14.70 -5.99
N ALA A 89 -6.24 15.05 -7.28
CA ALA A 89 -7.35 15.75 -7.91
C ALA A 89 -8.66 14.96 -7.80
N SER A 90 -8.62 13.64 -8.05
CA SER A 90 -9.81 12.79 -7.97
C SER A 90 -10.34 12.60 -6.55
N LEU A 91 -9.45 12.66 -5.55
CA LEU A 91 -9.84 12.65 -4.14
C LEU A 91 -10.45 14.00 -3.74
N ALA A 92 -9.85 15.11 -4.19
CA ALA A 92 -10.30 16.46 -3.88
C ALA A 92 -11.70 16.77 -4.47
N ASP A 93 -11.95 16.34 -5.71
CA ASP A 93 -13.25 16.52 -6.38
C ASP A 93 -14.27 15.41 -6.06
N LYS A 94 -13.87 14.41 -5.25
CA LYS A 94 -14.66 13.26 -4.83
C LYS A 94 -15.11 12.33 -5.97
N SER A 95 -14.50 12.43 -7.15
CA SER A 95 -14.68 11.46 -8.24
C SER A 95 -14.06 10.09 -7.90
N LEU A 96 -13.09 10.06 -6.99
CA LEU A 96 -12.60 8.90 -6.28
C LEU A 96 -12.93 9.03 -4.78
N VAL A 97 -13.60 8.02 -4.22
CA VAL A 97 -13.94 7.97 -2.79
C VAL A 97 -13.23 6.78 -2.16
N LEU A 98 -12.38 7.06 -1.18
CA LEU A 98 -11.68 6.06 -0.38
C LEU A 98 -11.99 6.31 1.09
N ASP A 99 -12.91 5.54 1.64
CA ASP A 99 -13.26 5.57 3.06
C ASP A 99 -13.70 4.17 3.52
N ALA A 100 -13.89 3.99 4.83
CA ALA A 100 -14.27 2.72 5.43
C ALA A 100 -15.65 2.18 4.97
N GLY A 101 -16.52 3.02 4.41
CA GLY A 101 -17.86 2.66 3.95
C GLY A 101 -18.00 2.50 2.43
N CYS A 102 -16.95 2.78 1.66
CA CYS A 102 -17.04 2.76 0.21
C CYS A 102 -17.20 1.34 -0.36
N ASP A 103 -17.87 1.24 -1.51
CA ASP A 103 -17.95 -0.01 -2.26
C ASP A 103 -16.56 -0.35 -2.85
N TRP A 104 -16.01 -1.48 -2.42
CA TRP A 104 -14.65 -1.88 -2.82
C TRP A 104 -14.49 -2.16 -4.32
N GLN A 105 -15.55 -2.52 -5.05
CA GLN A 105 -15.46 -2.74 -6.50
C GLN A 105 -15.50 -1.40 -7.25
N ARG A 106 -16.35 -0.47 -6.81
CA ARG A 106 -16.39 0.90 -7.31
C ARG A 106 -15.06 1.60 -7.09
N ALA A 107 -14.50 1.52 -5.88
CA ALA A 107 -13.20 2.10 -5.55
C ALA A 107 -12.08 1.53 -6.43
N ARG A 108 -12.06 0.22 -6.68
CA ARG A 108 -11.13 -0.40 -7.64
C ARG A 108 -11.29 0.14 -9.06
N GLY A 109 -12.53 0.27 -9.53
CA GLY A 109 -12.82 0.82 -10.86
C GLY A 109 -12.30 2.26 -11.00
N GLN A 110 -12.58 3.11 -10.02
CA GLN A 110 -12.10 4.49 -9.97
C GLN A 110 -10.57 4.55 -9.91
N LEU A 111 -9.93 3.74 -9.06
CA LEU A 111 -8.47 3.64 -8.97
C LEU A 111 -7.85 3.22 -10.30
N LEU A 112 -8.38 2.17 -10.95
CA LEU A 112 -7.86 1.66 -12.22
C LEU A 112 -8.06 2.62 -13.40
N ALA A 113 -8.98 3.57 -13.30
CA ALA A 113 -9.15 4.62 -14.30
C ALA A 113 -8.04 5.68 -14.23
N LEU A 114 -7.29 5.77 -13.11
CA LEU A 114 -6.22 6.74 -12.95
C LEU A 114 -4.96 6.36 -13.75
N PRO A 115 -4.29 7.34 -14.36
CA PRO A 115 -3.06 7.08 -15.12
C PRO A 115 -1.96 6.54 -14.21
N GLY A 116 -1.39 5.38 -14.55
CA GLY A 116 -0.30 4.75 -13.80
C GLY A 116 -0.74 3.97 -12.55
N VAL A 117 -2.05 3.87 -12.28
CA VAL A 117 -2.58 2.97 -11.24
C VAL A 117 -2.94 1.63 -11.88
N GLY A 118 -2.09 0.63 -11.68
CA GLY A 118 -2.33 -0.73 -12.16
C GLY A 118 -3.05 -1.63 -11.13
N PRO A 119 -3.39 -2.87 -11.53
CA PRO A 119 -4.07 -3.84 -10.66
C PRO A 119 -3.35 -4.08 -9.32
N TRP A 120 -2.02 -4.07 -9.31
CA TRP A 120 -1.25 -4.21 -8.06
C TRP A 120 -1.58 -3.08 -7.07
N THR A 121 -1.50 -1.82 -7.52
CA THR A 121 -1.74 -0.65 -6.66
C THR A 121 -3.18 -0.64 -6.15
N ALA A 122 -4.15 -0.92 -7.03
CA ALA A 122 -5.56 -0.98 -6.66
C ALA A 122 -5.84 -2.06 -5.59
N GLU A 123 -5.29 -3.27 -5.76
CA GLU A 123 -5.48 -4.35 -4.79
C GLU A 123 -4.75 -4.10 -3.47
N VAL A 124 -3.58 -3.45 -3.49
CA VAL A 124 -2.88 -3.06 -2.25
C VAL A 124 -3.67 -1.99 -1.49
N ILE A 125 -4.25 -1.01 -2.17
CA ILE A 125 -5.15 -0.02 -1.56
C ILE A 125 -6.41 -0.68 -1.01
N ALA A 126 -7.05 -1.58 -1.77
CA ALA A 126 -8.22 -2.30 -1.28
C ALA A 126 -7.93 -3.11 0.00
N MET A 127 -6.78 -3.82 0.04
CA MET A 127 -6.38 -4.63 1.19
C MET A 127 -6.00 -3.80 2.42
N ARG A 128 -5.13 -2.79 2.25
CA ARG A 128 -4.47 -2.07 3.36
C ARG A 128 -5.20 -0.78 3.73
N GLY A 129 -5.70 -0.08 2.71
CA GLY A 129 -6.52 1.12 2.85
C GLY A 129 -7.93 0.72 3.28
N LEU A 130 -8.69 0.14 2.36
CA LEU A 130 -10.15 0.11 2.44
C LEU A 130 -10.73 -0.94 3.39
N GLY A 131 -10.22 -2.16 3.38
CA GLY A 131 -11.09 -3.18 3.98
C GLY A 131 -10.69 -4.58 3.75
N ASP A 132 -10.34 -4.81 2.49
CA ASP A 132 -10.98 -5.90 1.80
C ASP A 132 -10.29 -7.20 2.20
N PRO A 133 -10.96 -8.10 2.94
CA PRO A 133 -10.36 -9.35 3.36
C PRO A 133 -10.08 -10.26 2.16
N ASP A 134 -10.67 -9.97 1.00
CA ASP A 134 -10.59 -10.74 -0.21
C ASP A 134 -9.78 -10.05 -1.33
N ALA A 135 -9.15 -8.90 -1.05
CA ALA A 135 -8.19 -8.29 -1.97
C ALA A 135 -7.01 -9.21 -2.24
N PHE A 136 -6.49 -9.20 -3.47
CA PHE A 136 -5.46 -10.13 -3.91
C PHE A 136 -4.54 -9.54 -4.98
N PRO A 137 -3.39 -8.95 -4.61
CA PRO A 137 -2.44 -8.34 -5.55
C PRO A 137 -1.62 -9.42 -6.29
N ALA A 138 -2.24 -10.18 -7.20
CA ALA A 138 -1.64 -11.35 -7.85
C ALA A 138 -0.34 -11.10 -8.64
N SER A 139 -0.07 -9.84 -9.01
CA SER A 139 1.18 -9.43 -9.68
C SER A 139 2.31 -9.07 -8.70
N ASP A 140 2.04 -9.05 -7.39
CA ASP A 140 3.04 -8.77 -6.36
C ASP A 140 4.21 -9.75 -6.43
N LEU A 141 5.42 -9.22 -6.49
CA LEU A 141 6.63 -10.04 -6.64
C LEU A 141 6.84 -10.94 -5.42
N GLY A 142 6.65 -10.40 -4.21
CA GLY A 142 6.78 -11.16 -2.97
C GLY A 142 5.78 -12.31 -2.91
N LEU A 143 4.52 -12.04 -3.25
CA LEU A 143 3.47 -13.05 -3.29
C LEU A 143 3.80 -14.18 -4.28
N ARG A 144 4.28 -13.84 -5.48
CA ARG A 144 4.66 -14.84 -6.50
C ARG A 144 5.90 -15.64 -6.10
N LEU A 145 6.88 -15.02 -5.45
CA LEU A 145 8.06 -15.71 -4.93
C LEU A 145 7.68 -16.67 -3.79
N ALA A 146 6.82 -16.24 -2.87
CA ALA A 146 6.29 -17.07 -1.80
C ALA A 146 5.49 -18.27 -2.36
N ALA A 147 4.61 -18.02 -3.34
CA ALA A 147 3.89 -19.07 -4.03
C ALA A 147 4.84 -20.10 -4.66
N LYS A 148 5.87 -19.63 -5.39
CA LYS A 148 6.90 -20.50 -6.00
C LYS A 148 7.63 -21.34 -4.94
N LYS A 149 8.06 -20.73 -3.83
CA LYS A 149 8.76 -21.40 -2.72
C LYS A 149 7.96 -22.56 -2.12
N LEU A 150 6.63 -22.47 -2.16
CA LEU A 150 5.71 -23.44 -1.59
C LEU A 150 5.12 -24.42 -2.62
N GLY A 151 5.63 -24.42 -3.87
CA GLY A 151 5.11 -25.27 -4.94
C GLY A 151 3.72 -24.88 -5.44
N LEU A 152 3.25 -23.67 -5.15
CA LEU A 152 2.00 -23.13 -5.68
C LEU A 152 2.23 -22.50 -7.07
N PRO A 153 1.17 -22.32 -7.88
CA PRO A 153 1.30 -21.61 -9.16
C PRO A 153 1.86 -20.19 -8.95
N ALA A 154 2.97 -19.87 -9.60
CA ALA A 154 3.65 -18.56 -9.44
C ALA A 154 3.40 -17.57 -10.60
N GLN A 155 2.81 -18.05 -11.69
CA GLN A 155 2.38 -17.19 -12.80
C GLN A 155 1.09 -16.48 -12.42
N ARG A 156 0.99 -15.17 -12.71
CA ARG A 156 -0.12 -14.29 -12.30
C ARG A 156 -1.49 -14.93 -12.53
N ARG A 157 -1.78 -15.38 -13.76
CA ARG A 157 -3.09 -15.94 -14.14
C ARG A 157 -3.41 -17.23 -13.37
N ALA A 158 -2.45 -18.16 -13.31
CA ALA A 158 -2.64 -19.42 -12.60
C ALA A 158 -2.77 -19.21 -11.09
N LEU A 159 -2.04 -18.25 -10.52
CA LEU A 159 -2.15 -17.89 -9.11
C LEU A 159 -3.51 -17.25 -8.78
N THR A 160 -4.04 -16.38 -9.66
CA THR A 160 -5.39 -15.82 -9.52
C THR A 160 -6.46 -16.92 -9.52
N VAL A 161 -6.36 -17.90 -10.43
CA VAL A 161 -7.30 -19.03 -10.45
C VAL A 161 -7.16 -19.88 -9.17
N HIS A 162 -5.92 -20.18 -8.77
CA HIS A 162 -5.64 -20.95 -7.58
C HIS A 162 -6.18 -20.28 -6.31
N SER A 163 -6.08 -18.96 -6.20
CA SER A 163 -6.45 -18.21 -5.00
C SER A 163 -7.96 -18.17 -4.73
N ALA A 164 -8.80 -18.55 -5.70
CA ALA A 164 -10.25 -18.67 -5.51
C ALA A 164 -10.62 -19.56 -4.31
N ARG A 165 -9.80 -20.57 -3.99
CA ARG A 165 -9.98 -21.46 -2.82
C ARG A 165 -9.84 -20.77 -1.47
N TRP A 166 -9.25 -19.57 -1.44
CA TRP A 166 -9.02 -18.80 -0.21
C TRP A 166 -10.07 -17.71 -0.01
N ARG A 167 -11.04 -17.56 -0.91
CA ARG A 167 -12.14 -16.60 -0.72
C ARG A 167 -12.97 -16.96 0.53
N PRO A 168 -13.48 -15.97 1.28
CA PRO A 168 -13.35 -14.52 1.08
C PRO A 168 -12.14 -13.91 1.82
N TRP A 169 -11.07 -14.69 2.08
CA TRP A 169 -9.95 -14.33 2.94
C TRP A 169 -8.60 -14.26 2.21
N ARG A 170 -8.60 -13.93 0.91
CA ARG A 170 -7.38 -13.89 0.08
C ARG A 170 -6.33 -12.90 0.59
N SER A 171 -6.70 -11.82 1.27
CA SER A 171 -5.74 -10.90 1.88
C SER A 171 -5.01 -11.52 3.08
N TYR A 172 -5.67 -12.35 3.88
CA TYR A 172 -5.01 -13.13 4.94
C TYR A 172 -4.07 -14.18 4.36
N ALA A 173 -4.50 -14.87 3.30
CA ALA A 173 -3.61 -15.79 2.57
C ALA A 173 -2.36 -15.07 2.05
N THR A 174 -2.53 -13.84 1.54
CA THR A 174 -1.42 -12.98 1.07
C THR A 174 -0.45 -12.64 2.23
N GLN A 175 -0.96 -12.23 3.40
CA GLN A 175 -0.11 -11.98 4.59
C GLN A 175 0.68 -13.22 4.98
N HIS A 176 0.03 -14.37 5.07
CA HIS A 176 0.70 -15.61 5.41
C HIS A 176 1.78 -15.98 4.39
N LEU A 177 1.52 -15.82 3.09
CA LEU A 177 2.50 -16.06 2.04
C LEU A 177 3.71 -15.14 2.17
N TRP A 178 3.51 -13.84 2.40
CA TRP A 178 4.61 -12.90 2.63
C TRP A 178 5.48 -13.26 3.84
N THR A 179 4.90 -13.83 4.90
CA THR A 179 5.68 -14.25 6.09
C THR A 179 6.63 -15.42 5.82
N THR A 180 6.46 -16.14 4.69
CA THR A 180 7.36 -17.25 4.31
C THR A 180 8.66 -16.78 3.64
N LEU A 181 8.75 -15.49 3.28
CA LEU A 181 9.94 -14.87 2.73
C LEU A 181 10.84 -14.33 3.84
N GLU A 182 12.14 -14.30 3.57
CA GLU A 182 13.10 -13.57 4.41
C GLU A 182 12.91 -12.07 4.16
N HIS A 183 12.36 -11.39 5.16
CA HIS A 183 12.20 -9.95 5.16
C HIS A 183 12.33 -9.45 6.60
N PRO A 184 13.01 -8.32 6.88
CA PRO A 184 13.20 -7.81 8.24
C PRO A 184 11.89 -7.66 9.03
N VAL A 185 10.80 -7.28 8.35
CA VAL A 185 9.46 -7.15 8.97
C VAL A 185 8.91 -8.46 9.55
N ASN A 186 9.39 -9.61 9.07
CA ASN A 186 8.98 -10.94 9.55
C ASN A 186 9.81 -11.39 10.76
N GLN A 187 10.83 -10.61 11.17
CA GLN A 187 11.67 -10.86 12.33
C GLN A 187 11.31 -9.85 13.42
N TRP A 188 10.35 -10.22 14.28
CA TRP A 188 9.93 -9.40 15.41
C TRP A 188 10.05 -10.18 16.74
N PRO A 189 10.66 -9.62 17.79
CA PRO A 189 11.31 -8.30 17.83
C PRO A 189 12.53 -8.24 16.89
N PRO A 190 12.90 -7.04 16.38
CA PRO A 190 14.07 -6.90 15.53
C PRO A 190 15.28 -7.44 16.29
N GLN A 191 15.96 -8.43 15.72
CA GLN A 191 17.20 -8.92 16.30
C GLN A 191 18.23 -7.79 16.13
N GLU A 192 18.64 -7.17 17.23
CA GLU A 192 19.74 -6.20 17.19
C GLU A 192 20.94 -6.89 16.56
N LYS A 193 21.52 -6.26 15.53
CA LYS A 193 22.82 -6.69 15.04
C LYS A 193 23.81 -6.37 16.14
N ILE A 194 24.21 -7.37 16.92
CA ILE A 194 25.40 -7.28 17.77
C ILE A 194 26.55 -6.96 16.81
N ALA A 195 27.08 -5.74 16.96
CA ALA A 195 28.17 -5.21 16.15
C ALA A 195 29.47 -5.99 16.39
#